data_AF-A0A2I1HSQ9-F1
#
_entry.id   AF-A0A2I1HSQ9-F1
#
_cell.length_a   1.000
_cell.length_b   1.000
_cell.length_c   1.000
_cell.angle_alpha   90.00
_cell.angle_beta   90.00
_cell.angle_gamma   90.00
#
_symmetry.space_group_name_H-M   'P 1'
#
loop_
_entity.id
_entity.type
_entity.pdbx_description
1 polymer ?
#
loop_
_entity_poly.entity_id
_entity_poly.type
_entity_poly.pdbx_seq_one_letter_code
_entity_poly.pdbx_strand_id
1 'polypeptide(L)'
;YFQVVHQLLANIKQTFVYSKSQKVCYISYLQRQRVSNPKNIPLSNATRWNTWFRMAFHVYQHLDYIRGFYNEESKENSTSIVEKINSIFTNQQSNGCIEIYLAFIQEYAQQFVADLDFFQQETKPIFPFIEQRLQQLEARIILGKTMANFGSTIDL
;
A
#
# COMPACT_ATOMS: atom_id res chain seq x y z
N TYR A 1 12.94 -10.95 3.61
CA TYR A 1 11.81 -11.36 2.75
C TYR A 1 11.39 -10.26 1.77
N PHE A 2 11.03 -9.06 2.20
CA PHE A 2 10.52 -7.99 1.32
C PHE A 2 11.58 -7.08 0.64
N GLN A 3 12.84 -7.52 0.54
CA GLN A 3 13.94 -6.66 0.08
C GLN A 3 13.72 -6.10 -1.33
N VAL A 4 13.19 -6.92 -2.25
CA VAL A 4 12.88 -6.50 -3.63
C VAL A 4 11.83 -5.39 -3.66
N VAL A 5 10.81 -5.46 -2.81
CA VAL A 5 9.79 -4.40 -2.69
C VAL A 5 10.38 -3.14 -2.08
N HIS A 6 11.18 -3.27 -1.01
CA HIS A 6 11.86 -2.12 -0.43
C HIS A 6 12.74 -1.38 -1.45
N GLN A 7 13.52 -2.13 -2.23
CA GLN A 7 14.40 -1.56 -3.24
C GLN A 7 13.61 -0.92 -4.39
N LEU A 8 12.54 -1.58 -4.85
CA LEU A 8 11.64 -1.02 -5.86
C LEU A 8 11.05 0.32 -5.39
N LEU A 9 10.42 0.36 -4.21
CA LEU A 9 9.79 1.57 -3.70
C LEU A 9 10.80 2.69 -3.42
N ALA A 10 12.01 2.36 -2.97
CA ALA A 10 13.08 3.32 -2.78
C ALA A 10 13.52 3.94 -4.11
N ASN A 11 13.71 3.12 -5.15
CA ASN A 11 14.11 3.60 -6.48
C ASN A 11 13.01 4.45 -7.13
N ILE A 12 11.74 4.01 -7.03
CA ILE A 12 10.59 4.81 -7.48
C ILE A 12 10.61 6.15 -6.75
N LYS A 13 10.67 6.16 -5.41
CA LYS A 13 10.71 7.41 -4.65
C LYS A 13 11.84 8.32 -5.10
N GLN A 14 13.04 7.80 -5.28
CA GLN A 14 14.19 8.57 -5.74
C GLN A 14 13.94 9.19 -7.13
N THR A 15 13.34 8.44 -8.06
CA THR A 15 12.97 8.97 -9.39
C THR A 15 12.11 10.24 -9.27
N PHE A 16 11.06 10.19 -8.44
CA PHE A 16 10.12 11.31 -8.29
C PHE A 16 10.63 12.41 -7.35
N VAL A 17 11.50 12.11 -6.36
CA VAL A 17 12.05 13.14 -5.46
C VAL A 17 13.04 14.03 -6.21
N TYR A 18 13.95 13.44 -6.98
CA TYR A 18 15.06 14.18 -7.58
C TYR A 18 14.74 14.71 -8.98
N SER A 19 13.67 14.23 -9.62
CA SER A 19 13.29 14.72 -10.94
C SER A 19 11.83 15.20 -10.99
N LYS A 20 11.66 16.52 -11.08
CA LYS A 20 10.36 17.15 -11.34
C LYS A 20 9.81 16.77 -12.71
N SER A 21 10.68 16.64 -13.72
CA SER A 21 10.27 16.26 -15.08
C SER A 21 9.69 14.84 -15.08
N GLN A 22 10.27 13.90 -14.33
CA GLN A 22 9.75 12.54 -14.22
C GLN A 22 8.33 12.47 -13.65
N LYS A 23 7.97 13.37 -12.72
CA LYS A 23 6.58 13.48 -12.25
C LYS A 23 5.62 13.90 -13.37
N VAL A 24 6.07 14.81 -14.23
CA VAL A 24 5.28 15.30 -15.37
C VAL A 24 5.16 14.21 -16.43
N CYS A 25 6.27 13.55 -16.78
CA CYS A 25 6.29 12.42 -17.71
C CYS A 25 5.32 11.32 -17.27
N TYR A 26 5.33 10.95 -15.99
CA TYR A 26 4.41 9.95 -15.46
C TYR A 26 2.93 10.35 -15.59
N ILE A 27 2.59 11.61 -15.26
CA ILE A 27 1.21 12.09 -15.43
C ILE A 27 0.80 12.09 -16.90
N SER A 28 1.67 12.57 -17.80
CA SER A 28 1.43 12.54 -19.24
C SER A 28 1.24 11.11 -19.74
N TYR A 29 2.05 10.17 -19.26
CA TYR A 29 1.89 8.75 -19.56
C TYR A 29 0.51 8.24 -19.14
N LEU A 30 0.07 8.49 -17.90
CA LEU A 30 -1.25 8.05 -17.43
C LEU A 30 -2.41 8.66 -18.24
N GLN A 31 -2.26 9.91 -18.70
CA GLN A 31 -3.23 10.55 -19.59
C GLN A 31 -3.30 9.85 -20.95
N ARG A 32 -2.14 9.48 -21.54
CA ARG A 32 -2.09 8.70 -22.78
C ARG A 32 -2.77 7.33 -22.62
N GLN A 33 -2.66 6.72 -21.44
CA GLN A 33 -3.34 5.47 -21.08
C GLN A 33 -4.84 5.65 -20.70
N ARG A 34 -5.39 6.86 -20.84
CA ARG A 34 -6.80 7.20 -20.54
C ARG A 34 -7.24 6.96 -19.10
N VAL A 35 -6.31 7.05 -18.14
CA VAL A 35 -6.65 6.95 -16.71
C VAL A 35 -7.50 8.16 -16.31
N SER A 36 -8.67 7.90 -15.73
CA SER A 36 -9.57 8.94 -15.23
C SER A 36 -8.96 9.58 -13.97
N ASN A 37 -8.65 10.88 -14.03
CA ASN A 37 -7.99 11.64 -12.94
C ASN A 37 -6.57 11.11 -12.57
N PRO A 38 -5.57 11.32 -13.45
CA PRO A 38 -4.20 10.85 -13.23
C PRO A 38 -3.58 11.53 -12.00
N LYS A 39 -2.99 10.74 -11.12
CA LYS A 39 -2.32 11.21 -9.89
C LYS A 39 -0.90 10.69 -9.81
N ASN A 40 -0.05 11.49 -9.18
CA ASN A 40 1.32 11.08 -8.89
C ASN A 40 1.35 10.03 -7.79
N ILE A 41 2.42 9.23 -7.80
CA ILE A 41 2.68 8.22 -6.77
C ILE A 41 2.87 8.92 -5.42
N PRO A 42 2.15 8.51 -4.36
CA PRO A 42 2.38 9.04 -3.01
C PRO A 42 3.77 8.59 -2.55
N LEU A 43 4.57 9.55 -2.08
CA LEU A 43 5.96 9.28 -1.71
C LEU A 43 6.08 8.98 -0.23
N SER A 44 6.81 7.90 0.10
CA SER A 44 7.06 7.53 1.48
C SER A 44 7.93 8.58 2.20
N ASN A 45 7.67 8.77 3.49
CA ASN A 45 8.37 9.66 4.39
C ASN A 45 8.98 8.84 5.55
N ALA A 46 10.25 9.09 5.85
CA ALA A 46 10.96 8.38 6.91
C ALA A 46 10.38 8.63 8.31
N THR A 47 9.75 9.78 8.55
CA THR A 47 9.15 10.13 9.85
C THR A 47 7.69 9.71 9.98
N ARG A 48 7.03 9.33 8.88
CA ARG A 48 5.61 8.90 8.86
C ARG A 48 5.49 7.54 8.19
N TRP A 49 5.68 6.47 8.95
CA TRP A 49 5.84 5.12 8.40
C TRP A 49 4.62 4.60 7.63
N ASN A 50 3.41 5.04 7.99
CA ASN A 50 2.17 4.78 7.24
C ASN A 50 2.28 5.18 5.75
N THR A 51 3.02 6.25 5.44
CA THR A 51 3.20 6.70 4.04
C THR A 51 3.96 5.69 3.18
N TRP A 52 4.81 4.83 3.77
CA TRP A 52 5.46 3.74 3.05
C TRP A 52 4.45 2.69 2.60
N PHE A 53 3.52 2.30 3.49
CA PHE A 53 2.45 1.38 3.13
C PHE A 53 1.49 1.98 2.10
N ARG A 54 1.13 3.26 2.23
CA ARG A 54 0.32 3.96 1.23
C ARG A 54 0.98 3.96 -0.15
N MET A 55 2.30 4.13 -0.20
CA MET A 55 3.07 4.00 -1.43
C MET A 55 3.00 2.56 -1.98
N ALA A 56 3.20 1.55 -1.12
CA ALA A 56 3.10 0.14 -1.54
C ALA A 56 1.71 -0.21 -2.09
N PHE A 57 0.62 0.20 -1.41
CA PHE A 57 -0.75 -0.02 -1.87
C PHE A 57 -1.00 0.64 -3.22
N HIS A 58 -0.55 1.90 -3.38
CA HIS A 58 -0.70 2.60 -4.64
C HIS A 58 0.06 1.91 -5.78
N VAL A 59 1.29 1.47 -5.51
CA VAL A 59 2.10 0.76 -6.52
C VAL A 59 1.45 -0.56 -6.92
N TYR A 60 0.88 -1.31 -5.97
CA TYR A 60 0.14 -2.53 -6.28
C TYR A 60 -1.08 -2.26 -7.16
N GLN A 61 -1.91 -1.29 -6.78
CA GLN A 61 -3.13 -0.93 -7.50
C GLN A 61 -2.89 -0.43 -8.93
N HIS A 62 -1.69 0.08 -9.21
CA HIS A 62 -1.32 0.67 -10.50
C HIS A 62 -0.11 -0.05 -11.12
N LEU A 63 0.14 -1.30 -10.74
CA LEU A 63 1.39 -1.99 -11.05
C LEU A 63 1.65 -2.08 -12.55
N ASP A 64 0.62 -2.36 -13.35
CA ASP A 64 0.74 -2.47 -14.80
C ASP A 64 1.05 -1.12 -15.46
N TYR A 65 0.44 -0.03 -14.99
CA TYR A 65 0.77 1.32 -15.46
C TYR A 65 2.20 1.72 -15.09
N ILE A 66 2.65 1.36 -13.89
CA ILE A 66 4.01 1.68 -13.44
C ILE A 66 5.04 0.86 -14.24
N ARG A 67 4.78 -0.43 -14.47
CA ARG A 67 5.60 -1.28 -15.35
C ARG A 67 5.68 -0.69 -16.76
N GLY A 68 4.54 -0.33 -17.34
CA GLY A 68 4.46 0.26 -18.68
C GLY A 68 5.21 1.60 -18.78
N PHE A 69 5.04 2.47 -17.78
CA PHE A 69 5.75 3.74 -17.70
C PHE A 69 7.26 3.53 -17.71
N TYR A 70 7.81 2.73 -16.80
CA TYR A 70 9.26 2.53 -16.72
C TYR A 70 9.84 1.81 -17.95
N ASN A 71 9.06 0.96 -18.62
CA ASN A 71 9.44 0.36 -19.89
C ASN A 71 9.54 1.41 -21.02
N GLU A 72 8.57 2.33 -21.15
CA GLU A 72 8.64 3.45 -22.11
C GLU A 72 9.78 4.41 -21.76
N GLU A 73 9.86 4.83 -20.49
CA GLU A 73 10.83 5.81 -20.01
C GLU A 73 12.27 5.30 -20.18
N SER A 74 12.50 3.99 -20.04
CA SER A 74 13.81 3.38 -20.28
C SER A 74 14.29 3.45 -21.73
N LYS A 75 13.37 3.66 -22.69
CA LYS A 75 13.70 3.76 -24.12
C LYS A 75 13.88 5.22 -24.53
N GLU A 76 13.08 6.11 -23.98
CA GLU A 76 13.05 7.53 -24.39
C GLU A 76 13.99 8.41 -23.55
N ASN A 77 14.04 8.21 -22.23
CA ASN A 77 14.74 9.08 -21.28
C ASN A 77 15.48 8.25 -20.23
N SER A 78 16.28 7.28 -20.70
CA SER A 78 16.97 6.36 -19.81
C SER A 78 17.89 7.07 -18.83
N THR A 79 17.80 6.68 -17.57
CA THR A 79 18.73 7.07 -16.51
C THR A 79 19.10 5.84 -15.71
N SER A 80 20.22 5.87 -15.00
CA SER A 80 20.67 4.72 -14.21
C SER A 80 19.63 4.21 -13.20
N ILE A 81 18.73 5.07 -12.72
CA ILE A 81 17.65 4.66 -11.83
C ILE A 81 16.44 4.07 -12.56
N VAL A 82 16.09 4.63 -13.72
CA VAL A 82 15.03 4.09 -14.60
C VAL A 82 15.42 2.68 -15.06
N GLU A 83 16.68 2.47 -15.44
CA GLU A 83 17.22 1.15 -15.82
C GLU A 83 17.19 0.15 -14.66
N LYS A 84 17.54 0.59 -13.44
CA LYS A 84 17.44 -0.25 -12.24
C LYS A 84 16.00 -0.67 -11.96
N ILE A 85 15.02 0.21 -12.14
CA ILE A 85 13.61 -0.14 -11.94
C ILE A 85 13.13 -1.07 -13.05
N ASN A 86 13.48 -0.78 -14.31
CA ASN A 86 13.08 -1.59 -15.44
C ASN A 86 13.70 -3.00 -15.39
N SER A 87 14.94 -3.14 -14.94
CA SER A 87 15.59 -4.46 -14.73
C SER A 87 14.90 -5.29 -13.64
N ILE A 88 14.39 -4.64 -12.58
CA ILE A 88 13.58 -5.31 -11.56
C ILE A 88 12.28 -5.86 -12.17
N PHE A 89 11.59 -5.07 -13.01
CA PHE A 89 10.34 -5.49 -13.64
C PHE A 89 10.52 -6.53 -14.76
N THR A 90 11.65 -6.53 -15.46
CA THR A 90 11.95 -7.48 -16.54
C THR A 90 12.51 -8.81 -16.02
N ASN A 91 13.11 -8.82 -14.83
CA ASN A 91 13.52 -10.07 -14.18
C ASN A 91 12.29 -10.86 -13.70
N GLN A 92 12.01 -11.99 -14.33
CA GLN A 92 10.80 -12.79 -14.09
C GLN A 92 10.61 -13.17 -12.62
N GLN A 93 11.67 -13.60 -11.94
CA GLN A 93 11.62 -13.98 -10.52
C GLN A 93 11.29 -12.77 -9.64
N SER A 94 11.97 -11.64 -9.86
CA SER A 94 11.77 -10.41 -9.09
C SER A 94 10.38 -9.85 -9.32
N ASN A 95 9.93 -9.82 -10.57
CA ASN A 95 8.62 -9.32 -10.95
C ASN A 95 7.49 -10.15 -10.33
N GLY A 96 7.58 -11.48 -10.36
CA GLY A 96 6.63 -12.36 -9.69
C GLY A 96 6.64 -12.20 -8.17
N CYS A 97 7.83 -12.11 -7.56
CA CYS A 97 7.95 -11.83 -6.12
C CYS A 97 7.31 -10.50 -5.72
N ILE A 98 7.51 -9.44 -6.52
CA ILE A 98 6.94 -8.11 -6.24
C ILE A 98 5.42 -8.18 -6.18
N GLU A 99 4.80 -8.84 -7.14
CA GLU A 99 3.34 -8.93 -7.22
C GLU A 99 2.77 -9.66 -6.01
N ILE A 100 3.34 -10.83 -5.67
CA ILE A 100 2.94 -11.62 -4.49
C ILE A 100 3.14 -10.82 -3.20
N TYR A 101 4.30 -10.17 -3.05
CA TYR A 101 4.63 -9.45 -1.84
C TYR A 101 3.81 -8.17 -1.67
N LEU A 102 3.54 -7.43 -2.75
CA LEU A 102 2.67 -6.26 -2.71
C LEU A 102 1.23 -6.65 -2.39
N ALA A 103 0.72 -7.75 -2.96
CA ALA A 103 -0.60 -8.29 -2.63
C ALA A 103 -0.68 -8.68 -1.15
N PHE A 104 0.33 -9.40 -0.63
CA PHE A 104 0.42 -9.75 0.78
C PHE A 104 0.42 -8.50 1.68
N ILE A 105 1.26 -7.51 1.37
CA ILE A 105 1.32 -6.26 2.14
C ILE A 105 -0.05 -5.56 2.13
N GLN A 106 -0.69 -5.46 0.97
CA GLN A 106 -2.00 -4.83 0.86
C GLN A 106 -3.07 -5.54 1.68
N GLU A 107 -3.12 -6.88 1.63
CA GLU A 107 -4.14 -7.64 2.36
C GLU A 107 -3.98 -7.52 3.88
N TYR A 108 -2.76 -7.72 4.38
CA TYR A 108 -2.53 -7.84 5.83
C TYR A 108 -2.22 -6.53 6.54
N ALA A 109 -1.76 -5.48 5.84
CA ALA A 109 -1.38 -4.22 6.48
C ALA A 109 -2.48 -3.15 6.46
N GLN A 110 -3.60 -3.36 5.75
CA GLN A 110 -4.66 -2.36 5.63
C GLN A 110 -5.21 -1.88 6.98
N GLN A 111 -5.61 -2.82 7.84
CA GLN A 111 -6.16 -2.50 9.16
C GLN A 111 -5.11 -1.81 10.03
N PHE A 112 -3.87 -2.32 10.02
CA PHE A 112 -2.75 -1.72 10.74
C PHE A 112 -2.50 -0.26 10.33
N VAL A 113 -2.52 0.03 9.03
CA VAL A 113 -2.34 1.41 8.52
C VAL A 113 -3.52 2.30 8.89
N ALA A 114 -4.75 1.78 8.87
CA ALA A 114 -5.93 2.53 9.29
C ALA A 114 -5.86 2.90 10.79
N ASP A 115 -5.43 1.95 11.63
CA ASP A 115 -5.24 2.21 13.05
C ASP A 115 -4.11 3.23 13.28
N LEU A 116 -2.99 3.13 12.55
CA LEU A 116 -1.93 4.14 12.61
C LEU A 116 -2.40 5.53 12.19
N ASP A 117 -3.19 5.63 11.12
CA ASP A 117 -3.75 6.90 10.67
C ASP A 117 -4.66 7.51 11.74
N PHE A 118 -5.49 6.68 12.38
CA PHE A 118 -6.32 7.10 13.50
C PHE A 118 -5.46 7.66 14.65
N PHE A 119 -4.43 6.92 15.09
CA PHE A 119 -3.54 7.37 16.16
C PHE A 119 -2.71 8.61 15.80
N GLN A 120 -2.42 8.83 14.52
CA GLN A 120 -1.68 10.02 14.08
C GLN A 120 -2.56 11.27 13.92
N GLN A 121 -3.86 11.10 13.64
CA GLN A 121 -4.81 12.21 13.50
C GLN A 121 -5.27 12.74 14.86
N GLU A 122 -5.36 11.90 15.88
CA GLU A 122 -5.76 12.31 17.21
C GLU A 122 -4.54 12.82 18.01
N THR A 123 -4.42 14.13 18.18
CA THR A 123 -3.69 14.72 19.32
C THR A 123 -4.41 14.49 20.66
N LYS A 124 -5.50 13.71 20.64
CA LYS A 124 -6.36 13.43 21.80
C LYS A 124 -5.79 12.27 22.62
N PRO A 125 -6.10 12.22 23.93
CA PRO A 125 -5.71 11.09 24.76
C PRO A 125 -6.23 9.78 24.16
N ILE A 126 -5.36 8.78 24.06
CA ILE A 126 -5.63 7.45 23.49
C ILE A 126 -6.65 6.65 24.33
N PHE A 127 -6.80 7.04 25.59
CA PHE A 127 -7.57 6.32 26.59
C PHE A 127 -9.05 6.07 26.23
N PRO A 128 -9.83 7.08 25.76
CA PRO A 128 -11.25 6.90 25.42
C PRO A 128 -11.46 5.95 24.23
N PHE A 129 -10.50 5.89 23.29
CA PHE A 129 -10.57 4.95 22.17
C PHE A 129 -10.30 3.50 22.61
N ILE A 130 -9.29 3.30 23.47
CA ILE A 130 -9.01 1.97 24.05
C ILE A 130 -10.22 1.49 24.85
N GLU A 131 -10.80 2.38 25.66
CA GLU A 131 -12.01 2.08 26.44
C GLU A 131 -13.19 1.69 25.54
N GLN A 132 -13.42 2.42 24.44
CA GLN A 132 -14.45 2.08 23.46
C GLN A 132 -14.22 0.71 22.81
N ARG A 133 -12.98 0.38 22.44
CA ARG A 133 -12.64 -0.93 21.84
C ARG A 133 -12.82 -2.07 22.85
N LEU A 134 -12.49 -1.86 24.12
CA LEU A 134 -12.73 -2.82 25.19
C LEU A 134 -14.23 -3.05 25.41
N GLN A 135 -15.05 -2.00 25.41
CA GLN A 135 -16.52 -2.11 25.50
C GLN A 135 -17.11 -2.87 24.30
N GLN A 136 -16.62 -2.61 23.09
CA GLN A 136 -17.05 -3.35 21.88
C GLN A 136 -16.67 -4.83 21.95
N LEU A 137 -15.48 -5.16 22.45
CA LEU A 137 -15.04 -6.55 22.63
C LEU A 137 -15.88 -7.26 23.69
N GLU A 138 -16.13 -6.60 24.82
CA GLU A 138 -17.01 -7.10 25.89
C GLU A 138 -18.41 -7.39 25.37
N ALA A 139 -19.02 -6.46 24.64
CA ALA A 139 -20.33 -6.66 24.02
C ALA A 139 -20.34 -7.87 23.07
N ARG A 140 -19.30 -8.05 22.25
CA ARG A 140 -19.17 -9.21 21.33
C ARG A 140 -19.02 -10.53 22.07
N ILE A 141 -18.27 -10.56 23.17
CA ILE A 141 -18.12 -11.75 24.01
C ILE A 141 -19.45 -12.11 24.68
N ILE A 142 -20.17 -11.11 25.21
CA ILE A 142 -21.48 -11.31 25.83
C ILE A 142 -22.48 -11.83 24.79
N LEU A 143 -22.61 -11.19 23.63
CA LEU A 143 -23.48 -11.65 22.54
C LEU A 143 -23.13 -13.06 22.06
N GLY A 144 -21.84 -13.39 21.93
CA GLY A 144 -21.39 -14.74 21.58
C GLY A 144 -21.76 -15.79 22.63
N LYS A 145 -21.66 -15.46 23.92
CA LYS A 145 -22.12 -16.33 25.02
C LYS A 145 -23.64 -16.51 25.03
N THR A 146 -24.40 -15.46 24.74
CA THR A 146 -25.87 -15.53 24.66
C THR A 146 -26.34 -16.38 23.47
N MET A 147 -25.63 -16.34 22.34
CA MET A 147 -25.94 -17.19 21.18
C MET A 147 -25.65 -18.68 21.42
N ALA A 148 -24.66 -19.02 22.25
CA ALA A 148 -24.37 -20.41 22.61
C ALA A 148 -25.39 -21.05 23.58
N ASN A 149 -26.31 -20.26 24.16
CA ASN A 149 -27.35 -20.73 25.09
C ASN A 149 -28.67 -21.17 24.40
N PHE A 150 -28.74 -21.23 23.08
CA PHE A 150 -29.84 -21.92 22.38
C PHE A 150 -29.44 -23.35 22.03
N GLY A 151 -29.47 -24.22 23.05
CA GLY A 151 -29.10 -25.63 22.92
C GLY A 151 -29.62 -26.50 24.05
N SER A 152 -30.84 -26.26 24.53
CA SER A 152 -31.56 -27.19 25.41
C SER A 152 -33.07 -27.05 25.27
N THR A 153 -33.58 -27.22 24.06
CA THR A 153 -34.96 -27.67 23.82
C THR A 153 -34.95 -28.70 22.69
N ILE A 154 -34.43 -29.88 23.01
CA ILE A 154 -35.00 -31.12 22.47
C ILE A 154 -35.73 -31.73 23.66
N ASP A 155 -36.98 -31.35 23.84
CA ASP A 155 -37.94 -32.23 24.49
C ASP A 155 -38.44 -33.19 23.40
N LEU A 156 -38.29 -34.48 23.69
CA LEU A 156 -38.76 -35.63 22.89
C LEU A 156 -40.27 -35.55 22.59
#